data_AF-A0A1G9K8M2-F1
#
_entry.id   AF-A0A1G9K8M2-F1
#
_cell.length_a   1.000
_cell.length_b   1.000
_cell.length_c   1.000
_cell.angle_alpha   90.00
_cell.angle_beta   90.00
_cell.angle_gamma   90.00
#
_symmetry.space_group_name_H-M   'P 1'
#
loop_
_entity.id
_entity.type
_entity.pdbx_description
1 polymer ?
#
loop_
_entity_poly.entity_id
_entity_poly.type
_entity_poly.pdbx_seq_one_letter_code
_entity_poly.pdbx_strand_id
1 'polypeptide(L)'
;MSWRSLRSQKAGVSAQDAVRDLMALGFIEIRFTTHLLRRELAGDDLSSPLSHIERIRMIANVCHNLPGDLRPTNDRERERRAMESLKSHLRGLEHDGQAAQWVRARLDELGYDYLPLLPEHVRARLA
;
A
#
# COMPACT_ATOMS: atom_id res chain seq x y z
N MET A 1 44.12 3.97 3.43
CA MET A 1 42.92 4.33 2.65
C MET A 1 41.82 3.32 2.98
N SER A 2 40.74 3.81 3.59
CA SER A 2 39.72 2.98 4.27
C SER A 2 38.60 2.59 3.31
N TRP A 3 38.41 1.29 3.08
CA TRP A 3 37.33 0.70 2.28
C TRP A 3 35.92 0.81 2.92
N ARG A 4 35.76 1.65 3.95
CA ARG A 4 34.49 1.80 4.70
C ARG A 4 33.57 2.91 4.18
N SER A 5 33.90 3.58 3.09
CA SER A 5 33.15 4.74 2.57
C SER A 5 32.23 4.45 1.37
N LEU A 6 31.92 3.18 1.09
CA LEU A 6 30.99 2.77 0.03
C LEU A 6 29.89 1.84 0.56
N ARG A 7 29.43 2.06 1.80
CA ARG A 7 28.01 1.83 2.07
C ARG A 7 27.25 2.93 1.34
N SER A 8 27.03 2.68 0.05
CA SER A 8 25.96 3.30 -0.72
C SER A 8 24.76 3.41 0.21
N GLN A 9 24.43 4.64 0.60
CA GLN A 9 23.08 4.98 0.99
C GLN A 9 22.23 4.54 -0.21
N LYS A 10 21.71 3.32 -0.19
CA LYS A 10 20.52 3.00 -0.98
C LYS A 10 19.53 4.05 -0.52
N ALA A 11 19.26 5.05 -1.35
CA ALA A 11 18.14 5.94 -1.12
C ALA A 11 16.91 5.03 -1.14
N GLY A 12 16.46 4.62 0.05
CA GLY A 12 15.25 3.83 0.19
C GLY A 12 14.07 4.65 -0.33
N VAL A 13 13.03 3.98 -0.81
CA VAL A 13 11.77 4.65 -1.14
C VAL A 13 11.30 5.38 0.11
N SER A 14 10.98 6.67 -0.01
CA SER A 14 10.43 7.45 1.09
C SER A 14 9.01 6.98 1.39
N ALA A 15 8.52 7.17 2.62
CA ALA A 15 7.15 6.86 2.95
C ALA A 15 6.18 7.70 2.09
N GLN A 16 6.53 8.97 1.81
CA GLN A 16 5.74 9.82 0.93
C GLN A 16 5.63 9.23 -0.49
N ASP A 17 6.75 8.80 -1.08
CA ASP A 17 6.74 8.22 -2.43
C ASP A 17 5.98 6.90 -2.46
N ALA A 18 6.17 6.03 -1.44
CA ALA A 18 5.43 4.79 -1.30
C ALA A 18 3.92 5.03 -1.23
N VAL A 19 3.46 6.04 -0.49
CA VAL A 19 2.03 6.41 -0.43
C VAL A 19 1.52 6.92 -1.78
N ARG A 20 2.30 7.76 -2.48
CA ARG A 20 1.91 8.25 -3.82
C ARG A 20 1.78 7.09 -4.81
N ASP A 21 2.73 6.18 -4.80
CA ASP A 21 2.73 5.02 -5.68
C ASP A 21 1.59 4.04 -5.31
N LEU A 22 1.28 3.86 -4.03
CA LEU A 22 0.10 3.10 -3.59
C LEU A 22 -1.20 3.70 -4.14
N MET A 23 -1.36 5.03 -4.16
CA MET A 23 -2.52 5.67 -4.78
C MET A 23 -2.57 5.40 -6.29
N ALA A 24 -1.43 5.50 -6.98
CA ALA A 24 -1.36 5.23 -8.42
C ALA A 24 -1.69 3.77 -8.76
N LEU A 25 -1.11 2.82 -8.01
CA LEU A 25 -1.37 1.39 -8.15
C LEU A 25 -2.83 1.05 -7.85
N GLY A 26 -3.39 1.62 -6.79
CA GLY A 26 -4.80 1.45 -6.45
C GLY A 26 -5.72 1.95 -7.56
N PHE A 27 -5.44 3.13 -8.14
CA PHE A 27 -6.19 3.65 -9.28
C PHE A 27 -6.13 2.72 -10.50
N ILE A 28 -4.93 2.25 -10.87
CA ILE A 28 -4.75 1.34 -12.01
C ILE A 28 -5.52 0.04 -11.79
N GLU A 29 -5.42 -0.54 -10.59
CA GLU A 29 -6.08 -1.79 -10.26
C GLU A 29 -7.60 -1.67 -10.24
N ILE A 30 -8.15 -0.58 -9.69
CA ILE A 30 -9.59 -0.30 -9.76
C ILE A 30 -10.05 -0.20 -11.21
N ARG A 31 -9.29 0.49 -12.07
CA ARG A 31 -9.63 0.64 -13.49
C ARG A 31 -9.61 -0.69 -14.23
N PHE A 32 -8.60 -1.51 -13.98
CA PHE A 32 -8.49 -2.84 -14.57
C PHE A 32 -9.63 -3.77 -14.09
N THR A 33 -9.87 -3.81 -12.78
CA THR A 33 -10.94 -4.63 -12.17
C THR A 33 -12.32 -4.19 -12.66
N THR A 34 -12.55 -2.89 -12.83
CA THR A 34 -13.81 -2.36 -13.39
C THR A 34 -14.02 -2.79 -14.83
N HIS A 35 -12.95 -2.88 -15.63
CA HIS A 35 -13.02 -3.38 -17.00
C HIS A 35 -13.44 -4.86 -17.04
N LEU A 36 -12.87 -5.70 -16.17
CA LEU A 36 -13.27 -7.10 -16.03
C LEU A 36 -14.73 -7.24 -15.58
N LEU A 37 -15.12 -6.49 -14.55
CA LEU A 37 -16.48 -6.45 -14.03
C LEU A 37 -17.51 -6.15 -15.15
N ARG A 38 -17.24 -5.16 -16.00
CA ARG A 38 -18.13 -4.80 -17.12
C ARG A 38 -18.29 -5.93 -18.15
N ARG A 39 -17.25 -6.75 -18.34
CA ARG A 39 -17.31 -7.90 -19.25
C ARG A 39 -18.09 -9.06 -18.64
N GLU A 40 -17.93 -9.27 -17.34
CA GLU A 40 -18.52 -10.41 -16.62
C GLU A 40 -19.99 -10.18 -16.22
N LEU A 41 -20.41 -8.94 -16.00
CA LEU A 41 -21.81 -8.58 -15.72
C LEU A 41 -22.80 -8.94 -16.85
N ALA A 42 -22.31 -9.34 -18.02
CA ALA A 42 -23.14 -9.83 -19.12
C ALA A 42 -23.50 -11.33 -19.01
N GLY A 43 -22.96 -12.05 -18.01
CA GLY A 43 -23.24 -13.47 -17.77
C GLY A 43 -24.21 -13.71 -16.60
N ASP A 44 -24.68 -14.95 -16.46
CA ASP A 44 -25.64 -15.37 -15.42
C ASP A 44 -24.98 -15.66 -14.05
N ASP A 45 -23.66 -15.83 -13.99
CA ASP A 45 -22.91 -16.02 -12.74
C ASP A 45 -22.39 -14.68 -12.19
N LEU A 46 -22.98 -14.24 -11.08
CA LEU A 46 -22.64 -12.99 -10.42
C LEU A 46 -21.56 -13.13 -9.33
N SER A 47 -21.10 -14.35 -9.02
CA SER A 47 -20.11 -14.57 -7.94
C SER A 47 -18.80 -13.84 -8.20
N SER A 48 -18.27 -13.93 -9.43
CA SER A 48 -17.06 -13.23 -9.85
C SER A 48 -17.25 -11.70 -9.87
N PRO A 49 -18.32 -11.13 -10.50
CA PRO A 49 -18.67 -9.72 -10.38
C PRO A 49 -18.72 -9.17 -8.95
N LEU A 50 -19.31 -9.91 -8.00
CA LEU A 50 -19.39 -9.48 -6.61
C LEU A 50 -18.00 -9.41 -5.96
N SER A 51 -17.15 -10.40 -6.19
CA SER A 51 -15.76 -10.40 -5.69
C SER A 51 -14.94 -9.22 -6.23
N HIS A 52 -15.13 -8.86 -7.51
CA HIS A 52 -14.52 -7.66 -8.12
C HIS A 52 -14.98 -6.37 -7.45
N ILE A 53 -16.28 -6.24 -7.16
CA ILE A 53 -16.84 -5.07 -6.46
C ILE A 53 -16.25 -4.95 -5.06
N GLU A 54 -16.15 -6.06 -4.32
CA GLU A 54 -15.55 -6.08 -2.99
C GLU A 54 -14.07 -5.68 -3.03
N ARG A 55 -13.32 -6.19 -4.00
CA ARG A 55 -11.92 -5.80 -4.23
C ARG A 55 -11.78 -4.31 -4.53
N ILE A 56 -12.62 -3.77 -5.43
CA ILE A 56 -12.63 -2.33 -5.76
C ILE A 56 -12.92 -1.50 -4.52
N ARG A 57 -13.93 -1.88 -3.73
CA ARG A 57 -14.29 -1.17 -2.48
C ARG A 57 -13.16 -1.19 -1.48
N MET A 58 -12.52 -2.34 -1.29
CA MET A 58 -11.36 -2.48 -0.41
C MET A 58 -10.24 -1.53 -0.83
N ILE A 59 -9.84 -1.53 -2.10
CA ILE A 59 -8.76 -0.69 -2.62
C ILE A 59 -9.14 0.79 -2.52
N ALA A 60 -10.36 1.17 -2.89
CA ALA A 60 -10.84 2.55 -2.78
C ALA A 60 -10.82 3.04 -1.33
N ASN A 61 -11.23 2.18 -0.37
CA ASN A 61 -11.14 2.49 1.05
C ASN A 61 -9.69 2.67 1.52
N VAL A 62 -8.74 1.87 1.03
CA VAL A 62 -7.32 2.10 1.31
C VAL A 62 -6.90 3.48 0.79
N CYS A 63 -7.12 3.75 -0.51
CA CYS A 63 -6.69 4.99 -1.14
C CYS A 63 -7.32 6.26 -0.52
N HIS A 64 -8.59 6.21 -0.12
CA HIS A 64 -9.25 7.34 0.54
C HIS A 64 -8.70 7.66 1.94
N ASN A 65 -8.02 6.70 2.58
CA ASN A 65 -7.40 6.88 3.90
C ASN A 65 -5.88 7.17 3.83
N LEU A 66 -5.31 7.22 2.62
CA LEU A 66 -3.95 7.68 2.41
C LEU A 66 -3.88 9.22 2.43
N PRO A 67 -2.79 9.83 2.95
CA PRO A 67 -2.64 11.27 2.93
C PRO A 67 -2.44 11.77 1.49
N GLY A 68 -3.25 12.76 1.09
CA GLY A 68 -3.09 13.42 -0.20
C GLY A 68 -1.91 14.39 -0.25
N ASP A 69 -1.44 14.71 -1.46
CA ASP A 69 -0.27 15.56 -1.72
C ASP A 69 -0.52 17.07 -1.44
N LEU A 70 -1.76 17.50 -1.19
CA LEU A 70 -2.12 18.94 -1.21
C LEU A 70 -1.76 19.73 0.06
N ARG A 71 -1.56 19.08 1.22
CA ARG A 71 -1.07 19.68 2.48
C ARG A 71 -0.53 18.57 3.38
N PRO A 72 0.60 18.72 4.07
CA PRO A 72 1.35 19.96 4.38
C PRO A 72 2.47 20.38 3.41
N THR A 73 2.85 21.66 3.47
CA THR A 73 3.94 22.26 2.66
C THR A 73 5.35 21.84 3.07
N ASN A 74 5.53 21.28 4.28
CA ASN A 74 6.82 20.78 4.76
C ASN A 74 7.00 19.28 4.51
N ASP A 75 8.09 18.93 3.81
CA ASP A 75 8.50 17.57 3.46
C ASP A 75 8.58 16.64 4.67
N ARG A 76 9.14 17.11 5.80
CA ARG A 76 9.28 16.29 7.02
C ARG A 76 7.92 15.89 7.60
N GLU A 77 6.96 16.81 7.56
CA GLU A 77 5.62 16.54 8.06
C GLU A 77 4.85 15.64 7.08
N ARG A 78 5.05 15.77 5.77
CA ARG A 78 4.50 14.84 4.77
C ARG A 78 5.00 13.43 5.00
N GLU A 79 6.31 13.27 5.17
CA GLU A 79 6.93 11.99 5.45
C GLU A 79 6.39 11.36 6.73
N ARG A 80 6.33 12.13 7.82
CA ARG A 80 5.77 11.67 9.10
C ARG A 80 4.32 11.20 8.95
N ARG A 81 3.48 11.97 8.25
CA ARG A 81 2.07 11.58 8.01
C ARG A 81 1.95 10.34 7.14
N ALA A 82 2.79 10.21 6.13
CA ALA A 82 2.85 9.01 5.30
C ALA A 82 3.23 7.78 6.14
N MET A 83 4.26 7.88 6.98
CA MET A 83 4.65 6.79 7.90
C MET A 83 3.51 6.40 8.86
N GLU A 84 2.81 7.37 9.47
CA GLU A 84 1.69 7.09 10.37
C GLU A 84 0.50 6.45 9.63
N SER A 85 0.22 6.88 8.40
CA SER A 85 -0.81 6.27 7.55
C SER A 85 -0.45 4.83 7.19
N LEU A 86 0.78 4.57 6.72
CA LEU A 86 1.26 3.23 6.42
C LEU A 86 1.19 2.32 7.66
N LYS A 87 1.63 2.82 8.81
CA LYS A 87 1.51 2.12 10.10
C LYS A 87 0.07 1.75 10.40
N SER A 88 -0.87 2.69 10.24
CA SER A 88 -2.30 2.44 10.46
C SER A 88 -2.84 1.36 9.53
N HIS A 89 -2.53 1.42 8.24
CA HIS A 89 -2.96 0.43 7.25
C HIS A 89 -2.38 -0.96 7.51
N LEU A 90 -1.13 -1.04 7.95
CA LEU A 90 -0.44 -2.30 8.22
C LEU A 90 -0.86 -2.96 9.54
N ARG A 91 -1.52 -2.25 10.47
CA ARG A 91 -2.07 -2.86 11.71
C ARG A 91 -3.01 -4.02 11.41
N GLY A 92 -3.74 -3.98 10.30
CA GLY A 92 -4.63 -5.07 9.90
C GLY A 92 -3.92 -6.40 9.66
N LEU A 93 -2.59 -6.42 9.51
CA LEU A 93 -1.80 -7.66 9.41
C LEU A 93 -1.92 -8.51 10.68
N GLU A 94 -2.14 -7.92 11.86
CA GLU A 94 -2.36 -8.66 13.12
C GLU A 94 -3.51 -9.67 13.03
N HIS A 95 -4.51 -9.37 12.18
CA HIS A 95 -5.72 -10.16 12.01
C HIS A 95 -5.87 -10.70 10.58
N ASP A 96 -4.78 -10.80 9.83
CA ASP A 96 -4.76 -11.29 8.44
C ASP A 96 -5.73 -10.53 7.52
N GLY A 97 -5.91 -9.23 7.78
CA GLY A 97 -6.82 -8.37 7.03
C GLY A 97 -6.39 -8.20 5.57
N GLN A 98 -7.30 -8.50 4.64
CA GLN A 98 -7.04 -8.45 3.19
C GLN A 98 -6.52 -7.08 2.72
N ALA A 99 -7.04 -5.98 3.26
CA ALA A 99 -6.57 -4.63 2.93
C ALA A 99 -5.10 -4.42 3.34
N ALA A 100 -4.71 -4.90 4.51
CA ALA A 100 -3.34 -4.80 5.01
C ALA A 100 -2.39 -5.71 4.23
N GLN A 101 -2.85 -6.91 3.84
CA GLN A 101 -2.11 -7.80 2.95
C GLN A 101 -1.91 -7.18 1.56
N TRP A 102 -2.93 -6.52 1.01
CA TRP A 102 -2.81 -5.79 -0.24
C TRP A 102 -1.78 -4.66 -0.14
N VAL A 103 -1.86 -3.83 0.91
CA VAL A 103 -0.86 -2.77 1.14
C VAL A 103 0.55 -3.36 1.27
N ARG A 104 0.71 -4.43 2.04
CA ARG A 104 1.99 -5.12 2.21
C ARG A 104 2.59 -5.55 0.87
N ALA A 105 1.81 -6.27 0.05
CA ALA A 105 2.27 -6.77 -1.24
C ALA A 105 2.72 -5.63 -2.17
N ARG A 106 2.01 -4.49 -2.16
CA ARG A 106 2.41 -3.31 -2.95
C ARG A 106 3.67 -2.64 -2.41
N LEU A 107 3.85 -2.56 -1.09
CA LEU A 107 5.08 -2.02 -0.51
C LEU A 107 6.29 -2.92 -0.79
N ASP A 108 6.09 -4.25 -0.79
CA ASP A 108 7.10 -5.24 -1.21
C ASP A 108 7.52 -4.99 -2.67
N GLU A 109 6.56 -4.84 -3.59
CA GLU A 109 6.81 -4.53 -5.01
C GLU A 109 7.55 -3.20 -5.22
N LEU A 110 7.22 -2.19 -4.42
CA LEU A 110 7.87 -0.88 -4.44
C LEU A 110 9.26 -0.90 -3.77
N GLY A 111 9.60 -1.94 -3.01
CA GLY A 111 10.85 -2.03 -2.26
C GLY A 111 10.91 -1.08 -1.06
N TYR A 112 9.77 -0.70 -0.49
CA TYR A 112 9.69 0.10 0.72
C TYR A 112 9.85 -0.77 1.97
N ASP A 113 10.83 -0.46 2.82
CA ASP A 113 11.07 -1.20 4.08
C ASP A 113 10.05 -0.79 5.15
N TYR A 114 8.92 -1.49 5.20
CA TYR A 114 7.87 -1.26 6.18
C TYR A 114 8.05 -2.06 7.49
N LEU A 115 9.03 -2.98 7.57
CA LEU A 115 9.22 -3.81 8.77
C LEU A 115 9.42 -2.98 10.05
N PRO A 116 10.13 -1.83 10.03
CA PRO A 116 10.24 -0.96 11.20
C PRO A 116 8.91 -0.38 11.70
N LEU A 117 7.89 -0.30 10.84
CA LEU A 117 6.56 0.24 11.20
C LEU A 117 5.69 -0.78 11.94
N LEU A 118 6.05 -2.06 11.88
CA LEU A 118 5.27 -3.15 12.44
C LEU A 118 5.58 -3.40 13.93
N PRO A 119 4.57 -3.81 14.71
CA PRO A 119 4.81 -4.40 16.03
C PRO A 119 5.76 -5.61 15.94
N GLU A 120 6.55 -5.84 16.99
CA GLU A 120 7.56 -6.90 17.02
C GLU A 120 6.99 -8.29 16.74
N HIS A 121 5.84 -8.63 17.35
CA HIS A 121 5.19 -9.93 17.18
C HIS A 121 4.72 -10.17 15.73
N VAL A 122 4.28 -9.12 15.02
CA VAL A 122 3.91 -9.23 13.59
C VAL A 122 5.16 -9.41 12.74
N ARG A 123 6.21 -8.65 13.02
CA ARG A 123 7.49 -8.72 12.31
C ARG A 123 8.13 -10.10 12.42
N ALA A 124 8.12 -10.70 13.62
CA ALA A 124 8.65 -12.03 13.85
C ALA A 124 7.91 -13.13 13.07
N ARG A 125 6.61 -12.93 12.76
CA ARG A 125 5.82 -13.86 11.94
C ARG A 125 6.11 -13.73 10.43
N LEU A 126 6.65 -12.60 10.00
CA LEU A 126 6.92 -12.29 8.59
C LEU A 126 8.38 -12.54 8.17
N ALA A 127 9.28 -12.74 9.12
CA ALA A 127 10.69 -13.08 8.92
C ALA A 127 10.88 -14.59 8.72
#